data_AF-H0G1T1-F1
#
_entry.id   AF-H0G1T1-F1
#
_cell.length_a   1.000
_cell.length_b   1.000
_cell.length_c   1.000
_cell.angle_alpha   90.00
_cell.angle_beta   90.00
_cell.angle_gamma   90.00
#
_symmetry.space_group_name_H-M   'P 1'
#
loop_
_entity.id
_entity.type
_entity.pdbx_description
1 polymer ?
#
loop_
_entity_poly.entity_id
_entity_poly.type
_entity_poly.pdbx_seq_one_letter_code
_entity_poly.pdbx_strand_id
1 'polypeptide(L)'
;MSATWSVTSLADAAAAVLQAYGAGGAVERLSSERDETFLFTRSDGTDFILKIANPVEDAAALEFQDGALLHLEAAAPVVPVPRLVLTKSGEPSHTLSTADGPRIMRLLTFLRGELQYRTPASEAQSRNVGRVLAELGLGLEGYDGRPPPGKLMW
;
A
#
# COMPACT_ATOMS: atom_id res chain seq x y z
N MET A 1 12.93 -20.15 5.63
CA MET A 1 13.44 -20.49 4.29
C MET A 1 13.17 -19.30 3.40
N SER A 2 14.19 -18.67 2.82
CA SER A 2 13.98 -17.60 1.84
C SER A 2 13.38 -18.22 0.59
N ALA A 3 12.06 -18.13 0.43
CA ALA A 3 11.45 -18.46 -0.84
C ALA A 3 11.99 -17.45 -1.85
N THR A 4 12.75 -17.92 -2.84
CA THR A 4 13.11 -17.11 -4.00
C THR A 4 11.89 -17.10 -4.90
N TRP A 5 11.24 -15.95 -5.05
CA TRP A 5 10.16 -15.77 -6.03
C TRP A 5 10.68 -15.02 -7.24
N SER A 6 9.97 -15.20 -8.36
CA SER A 6 10.23 -14.53 -9.62
C SER A 6 9.86 -13.05 -9.48
N VAL A 7 10.86 -12.19 -9.69
CA VAL A 7 10.68 -10.74 -9.69
C VAL A 7 9.72 -10.36 -10.82
N THR A 8 8.68 -9.59 -10.50
CA THR A 8 7.67 -9.17 -11.47
C THR A 8 8.28 -8.19 -12.47
N SER A 9 8.20 -8.41 -13.79
CA SER A 9 8.77 -7.43 -14.73
C SER A 9 7.97 -6.11 -14.69
N LEU A 10 8.59 -4.98 -15.10
CA LEU A 10 7.87 -3.69 -15.17
C LEU A 10 6.69 -3.77 -16.16
N ALA A 11 6.85 -4.53 -17.24
CA ALA A 11 5.79 -4.75 -18.23
C ALA A 11 4.62 -5.56 -17.64
N ASP A 12 4.92 -6.61 -16.88
CA ASP A 12 3.89 -7.43 -16.22
C ASP A 12 3.16 -6.64 -15.13
N ALA A 13 3.89 -5.82 -14.36
CA ALA A 13 3.29 -4.94 -13.36
C ALA A 13 2.35 -3.90 -14.01
N ALA A 14 2.75 -3.27 -15.11
CA ALA A 14 1.91 -2.33 -15.84
C ALA A 14 0.67 -3.02 -16.45
N ALA A 15 0.85 -4.21 -17.03
CA ALA A 15 -0.24 -5.01 -17.59
C ALA A 15 -1.23 -5.44 -16.51
N ALA A 16 -0.75 -5.85 -15.33
CA ALA A 16 -1.58 -6.21 -14.20
C ALA A 16 -2.41 -5.01 -13.69
N VAL A 17 -1.83 -3.81 -13.62
CA VAL A 17 -2.57 -2.60 -13.24
C VAL A 17 -3.65 -2.27 -14.27
N LEU A 18 -3.33 -2.33 -15.56
CA LEU A 18 -4.30 -2.11 -16.63
C LEU A 18 -5.45 -3.13 -16.57
N GLN A 19 -5.13 -4.40 -16.31
CA GLN A 19 -6.11 -5.47 -16.21
C GLN A 19 -7.05 -5.30 -15.01
N ALA A 20 -6.51 -5.03 -13.81
CA ALA A 20 -7.30 -4.99 -12.58
C ALA A 20 -7.99 -3.63 -12.35
N TYR A 21 -7.31 -2.52 -12.66
CA TYR A 21 -7.77 -1.16 -12.37
C TYR A 21 -8.20 -0.37 -13.61
N GLY A 22 -7.89 -0.86 -14.82
CA GLY A 22 -8.20 -0.13 -16.06
C GLY A 22 -7.33 1.09 -16.28
N ALA A 23 -6.23 1.24 -15.53
CA ALA A 23 -5.33 2.38 -15.62
C ALA A 23 -4.07 2.01 -16.40
N GLY A 24 -3.82 2.71 -17.51
CA GLY A 24 -2.53 2.68 -18.21
C GLY A 24 -1.54 3.67 -17.60
N GLY A 25 -0.24 3.38 -17.69
CA GLY A 25 0.79 4.22 -17.12
C GLY A 25 2.19 3.62 -17.16
N ALA A 26 3.15 4.35 -16.63
CA ALA A 26 4.52 3.91 -16.44
C ALA A 26 4.69 3.30 -15.04
N VAL A 27 5.59 2.33 -14.92
CA VAL A 27 5.93 1.66 -13.65
C VAL A 27 7.43 1.77 -13.41
N GLU A 28 7.81 2.22 -12.23
CA GLU A 28 9.19 2.23 -11.74
C GLU A 28 9.28 1.41 -10.45
N ARG A 29 10.31 0.58 -10.33
CA ARG A 29 10.53 -0.22 -9.13
C ARG A 29 11.17 0.64 -8.03
N LEU A 30 10.58 0.59 -6.83
CA LEU A 30 11.15 1.19 -5.64
C LEU A 30 11.90 0.13 -4.81
N SER A 31 12.89 0.58 -4.04
CA SER A 31 13.55 -0.28 -3.05
C SER A 31 12.54 -0.68 -1.98
N SER A 32 12.46 -1.97 -1.68
CA SER A 32 11.56 -2.54 -0.67
C SER A 32 12.16 -3.81 -0.07
N GLU A 33 11.73 -4.17 1.14
CA GLU A 33 12.33 -5.28 1.89
C GLU A 33 11.63 -6.62 1.62
N ARG A 34 10.30 -6.67 1.76
CA ARG A 34 9.50 -7.91 1.71
C ARG A 34 8.65 -8.03 0.45
N ASP A 35 7.79 -7.04 0.23
CA ASP A 35 6.92 -6.93 -0.93
C ASP A 35 7.67 -6.30 -2.09
N GLU A 36 7.20 -6.52 -3.32
CA GLU A 36 7.62 -5.67 -4.44
C GLU A 36 6.80 -4.37 -4.41
N THR A 37 7.48 -3.23 -4.36
CA THR A 37 6.85 -1.91 -4.39
C THR A 37 7.24 -1.17 -5.66
N PHE A 38 6.27 -0.53 -6.30
CA PHE A 38 6.49 0.26 -7.51
C PHE A 38 5.79 1.62 -7.39
N LEU A 39 6.41 2.64 -7.97
CA LEU A 39 5.73 3.86 -8.35
C LEU A 39 5.00 3.60 -9.67
N PHE A 40 3.69 3.80 -9.68
CA PHE A 40 2.87 3.77 -10.90
C PHE A 40 2.42 5.19 -11.22
N THR A 41 2.87 5.72 -12.34
CA THR A 41 2.43 7.02 -12.85
C THR A 41 1.43 6.78 -13.96
N ARG A 42 0.15 7.05 -13.68
CA ARG A 42 -0.94 6.94 -14.66
C ARG A 42 -0.70 7.88 -15.84
N SER A 43 -1.27 7.58 -17.01
CA SER A 43 -1.12 8.40 -18.23
C SER A 43 -1.49 9.88 -18.09
N ASP A 44 -2.26 10.26 -17.06
CA ASP A 44 -2.59 11.66 -16.75
C ASP A 44 -1.60 12.34 -15.78
N GLY A 45 -0.51 11.67 -15.43
CA GLY A 45 0.52 12.17 -14.51
C GLY A 45 0.20 11.98 -13.02
N THR A 46 -0.88 11.27 -12.68
CA THR A 46 -1.22 10.95 -11.29
C THR A 46 -0.38 9.78 -10.80
N ASP A 47 0.26 9.95 -9.64
CA ASP A 47 1.13 8.94 -9.03
C ASP A 47 0.37 8.05 -8.02
N PHE A 48 0.74 6.77 -8.02
CA PHE A 48 0.23 5.74 -7.13
C PHE A 48 1.37 4.84 -6.66
N ILE A 49 1.14 4.12 -5.57
CA ILE A 49 2.00 3.02 -5.12
C ILE A 49 1.33 1.70 -5.46
N LEU A 50 2.00 0.90 -6.29
CA LEU A 50 1.63 -0.49 -6.54
C LEU A 50 2.42 -1.38 -5.58
N LYS A 51 1.72 -2.18 -4.78
CA LYS A 51 2.33 -3.21 -3.93
C LYS A 51 1.92 -4.59 -4.42
N ILE A 52 2.89 -5.48 -4.61
CA ILE A 52 2.67 -6.90 -4.89
C ILE A 52 3.27 -7.69 -3.73
N ALA A 53 2.38 -8.29 -2.94
CA ALA A 53 2.73 -8.98 -1.71
C ALA A 53 3.71 -10.13 -1.97
N ASN A 54 4.61 -10.38 -1.03
CA ASN A 54 5.42 -11.58 -1.02
C ASN A 54 4.53 -12.85 -1.00
N PRO A 55 4.87 -13.96 -1.70
CA PRO A 55 4.11 -15.21 -1.61
C PRO A 55 3.96 -15.76 -0.18
N VAL A 56 4.87 -15.43 0.73
CA VAL A 56 4.81 -15.89 2.14
C VAL A 56 4.01 -14.96 3.05
N GLU A 57 3.46 -13.88 2.51
CA GLU A 57 2.66 -12.92 3.29
C GLU A 57 1.30 -13.52 3.63
N ASP A 58 0.87 -13.34 4.88
CA ASP A 58 -0.44 -13.82 5.32
C ASP A 58 -1.55 -12.95 4.72
N ALA A 59 -2.47 -13.56 3.97
CA ALA A 59 -3.61 -12.87 3.38
C ALA A 59 -4.45 -12.15 4.45
N ALA A 60 -4.60 -12.73 5.64
CA ALA A 60 -5.32 -12.10 6.74
C ALA A 60 -4.63 -10.83 7.26
N ALA A 61 -3.30 -10.75 7.17
CA ALA A 61 -2.57 -9.52 7.53
C ALA A 61 -2.83 -8.40 6.52
N LEU A 62 -2.89 -8.74 5.23
CA LEU A 62 -3.21 -7.79 4.16
C LEU A 62 -4.66 -7.33 4.22
N GLU A 63 -5.61 -8.24 4.46
CA GLU A 63 -7.02 -7.91 4.70
C GLU A 63 -7.20 -6.98 5.91
N PHE A 64 -6.48 -7.24 7.01
CA PHE A 64 -6.49 -6.37 8.19
C PHE A 64 -5.94 -4.97 7.87
N GLN A 65 -4.85 -4.87 7.10
CA GLN A 65 -4.30 -3.59 6.66
C GLN A 65 -5.29 -2.83 5.76
N ASP A 66 -5.90 -3.52 4.80
CA ASP A 66 -6.84 -2.92 3.85
C ASP A 66 -8.08 -2.41 4.58
N GLY A 67 -8.63 -3.21 5.50
CA GLY A 67 -9.75 -2.81 6.35
C GLY A 67 -9.43 -1.59 7.21
N ALA A 68 -8.20 -1.47 7.74
CA ALA A 68 -7.79 -0.31 8.53
C ALA A 68 -7.74 0.97 7.67
N LEU A 69 -7.24 0.87 6.43
CA LEU A 69 -7.22 2.01 5.50
C LEU A 69 -8.63 2.44 5.08
N LEU A 70 -9.52 1.48 4.80
CA LEU A 70 -10.93 1.75 4.48
C LEU A 70 -11.66 2.39 5.68
N HIS A 71 -11.41 1.90 6.89
CA HIS A 71 -11.97 2.49 8.11
C HIS A 71 -11.48 3.93 8.28
N LEU A 72 -10.18 4.18 8.16
CA LEU A 72 -9.61 5.52 8.27
C LEU A 72 -10.11 6.48 7.18
N GLU A 73 -10.37 5.99 5.97
CA GLU A 73 -10.96 6.81 4.92
C GLU A 73 -12.37 7.30 5.29
N ALA A 74 -13.17 6.45 5.95
CA ALA A 74 -14.51 6.80 6.39
C ALA A 74 -14.54 7.62 7.69
N ALA A 75 -13.77 7.20 8.71
CA ALA A 75 -13.84 7.74 10.08
C ALA A 75 -12.91 8.94 10.30
N ALA A 76 -11.77 9.00 9.61
CA ALA A 76 -10.74 10.01 9.82
C ALA A 76 -10.04 10.42 8.50
N PRO A 77 -10.78 10.98 7.52
CA PRO A 77 -10.24 11.31 6.20
C PRO A 77 -9.10 12.35 6.23
N VAL A 78 -8.97 13.10 7.34
CA VAL A 78 -7.92 14.10 7.55
C VAL A 78 -6.55 13.49 7.86
N VAL A 79 -6.51 12.23 8.31
CA VAL A 79 -5.24 11.55 8.63
C VAL A 79 -4.48 11.28 7.33
N PRO A 80 -3.21 11.72 7.20
CA PRO A 80 -2.44 11.63 5.95
C PRO A 80 -1.84 10.23 5.74
N VAL A 81 -2.71 9.24 5.55
CA VAL A 81 -2.35 7.87 5.14
C VAL A 81 -2.70 7.63 3.66
N PRO A 82 -2.06 6.66 2.98
CA PRO A 82 -2.48 6.26 1.64
C PRO A 82 -3.94 5.80 1.64
N ARG A 83 -4.62 5.95 0.50
CA ARG A 83 -5.97 5.43 0.27
C ARG A 83 -5.91 4.28 -0.71
N LEU A 84 -6.77 3.28 -0.53
CA LEU A 84 -6.88 2.18 -1.48
C LEU A 84 -7.57 2.69 -2.75
N VAL A 85 -7.01 2.33 -3.90
CA VAL A 85 -7.69 2.47 -5.17
C VAL A 85 -8.39 1.16 -5.43
N LEU A 86 -9.72 1.18 -5.54
CA LEU A 86 -10.49 -0.03 -5.81
C LEU A 86 -10.28 -0.51 -7.24
N THR A 87 -10.27 -1.83 -7.41
CA THR A 87 -10.27 -2.47 -8.73
C THR A 87 -11.54 -2.14 -9.52
N LYS A 88 -11.58 -2.47 -10.81
CA LYS A 88 -12.78 -2.32 -11.65
C LYS A 88 -13.99 -3.11 -11.13
N SER A 89 -13.76 -4.16 -10.35
CA SER A 89 -14.82 -4.93 -9.69
C SER A 89 -15.23 -4.36 -8.33
N GLY A 90 -14.62 -3.27 -7.87
CA GLY A 90 -14.90 -2.66 -6.56
C GLY A 90 -14.15 -3.30 -5.39
N GLU A 91 -13.22 -4.22 -5.65
CA GLU A 91 -12.44 -4.90 -4.62
C GLU A 91 -11.20 -4.08 -4.20
N PRO A 92 -10.77 -4.14 -2.92
CA PRO A 92 -9.59 -3.41 -2.41
C PRO A 92 -8.25 -3.96 -2.93
N SER A 93 -8.25 -5.21 -3.42
CA SER A 93 -7.05 -5.86 -3.94
C SER A 93 -7.39 -6.81 -5.10
N HIS A 94 -6.35 -7.30 -5.78
CA HIS A 94 -6.47 -8.26 -6.86
C HIS A 94 -5.45 -9.40 -6.70
N THR A 95 -5.88 -10.65 -6.89
CA THR A 95 -4.97 -11.80 -6.84
C THR A 95 -4.35 -12.07 -8.21
N LEU A 96 -3.04 -11.89 -8.32
CA LEU A 96 -2.25 -12.27 -9.49
C LEU A 96 -1.96 -13.76 -9.47
N SER A 97 -2.20 -14.46 -10.57
CA SER A 97 -1.66 -15.80 -10.79
C SER A 97 -0.21 -15.69 -11.27
N THR A 98 0.75 -16.11 -10.45
CA THR A 98 2.18 -16.12 -10.80
C THR A 98 2.74 -17.54 -10.85
N ALA A 99 3.91 -17.73 -11.46
CA ALA A 99 4.56 -19.04 -11.53
C ALA A 99 4.86 -19.63 -10.14
N ASP A 100 5.08 -18.77 -9.14
CA ASP A 100 5.39 -19.14 -7.76
C ASP A 100 4.15 -19.24 -6.86
N GLY A 101 2.95 -19.09 -7.45
CA GLY A 101 1.67 -19.12 -6.75
C GLY A 101 0.89 -17.81 -6.80
N PRO A 102 -0.29 -17.75 -6.18
CA PRO A 102 -1.09 -16.53 -6.12
C PRO A 102 -0.40 -15.47 -5.26
N ARG A 103 -0.43 -14.21 -5.71
CA ARG A 103 0.10 -13.05 -4.97
C ARG A 103 -0.92 -11.92 -4.96
N ILE A 104 -1.04 -11.24 -3.83
CA ILE A 104 -2.00 -10.15 -3.67
C ILE A 104 -1.38 -8.83 -4.17
N MET A 105 -2.08 -8.15 -5.07
CA MET A 105 -1.72 -6.86 -5.62
C MET A 105 -2.68 -5.78 -5.12
N ARG A 106 -2.13 -4.67 -4.64
CA ARG A 106 -2.88 -3.50 -4.16
C ARG A 106 -2.36 -2.22 -4.83
N LEU A 107 -3.26 -1.31 -5.15
CA LEU A 107 -2.91 0.02 -5.63
C LEU A 107 -3.34 1.05 -4.59
N LEU A 108 -2.41 1.92 -4.18
CA LEU A 108 -2.63 2.94 -3.17
C LEU A 108 -2.31 4.33 -3.73
N THR A 109 -2.94 5.36 -3.19
CA THR A 109 -2.56 6.75 -3.53
C THR A 109 -1.12 7.04 -3.10
N PHE A 110 -0.41 7.81 -3.91
CA PHE A 110 0.94 8.27 -3.56
C PHE A 110 0.87 9.46 -2.59
N LEU A 111 1.59 9.38 -1.47
CA LEU A 111 1.73 10.50 -0.55
C LEU A 111 2.89 11.39 -0.99
N ARG A 112 2.57 12.55 -1.58
CA ARG A 112 3.57 13.55 -1.96
C ARG A 112 4.21 14.17 -0.72
N GLY A 113 5.54 14.18 -0.70
CA GLY A 113 6.32 14.77 0.39
C GLY A 113 7.80 14.45 0.25
N GLU A 114 8.58 14.94 1.20
CA GLU A 114 10.00 14.63 1.33
C GLU A 114 10.20 13.65 2.49
N LEU A 115 11.16 12.72 2.35
CA LEU A 115 11.48 11.80 3.44
C LEU A 115 12.05 12.57 4.62
N GLN A 116 11.57 12.28 5.83
CA GLN A 116 11.90 13.06 7.04
C GLN A 116 13.41 13.25 7.24
N TYR A 117 14.23 12.22 6.98
CA TYR A 117 15.69 12.29 7.15
C TYR A 117 16.40 13.30 6.23
N ARG A 118 15.73 13.73 5.15
CA ARG A 118 16.23 14.74 4.19
C ARG A 118 15.75 16.15 4.53
N THR A 119 14.93 16.30 5.55
CA THR A 119 14.40 17.60 5.99
C THR A 119 15.13 18.08 7.25
N PRO A 120 15.32 19.39 7.45
CA PRO A 120 15.85 19.92 8.71
C PRO A 120 14.94 19.57 9.88
N ALA A 121 15.52 19.06 10.96
CA ALA A 121 14.79 18.83 12.20
C ALA A 121 14.24 20.16 12.74
N SER A 122 12.97 20.18 13.15
CA SER A 122 12.32 21.35 13.73
C SER A 122 11.27 20.95 14.75
N GLU A 123 11.02 21.83 15.73
CA GLU A 123 9.94 21.61 16.70
C GLU A 123 8.56 21.50 16.03
N ALA A 124 8.36 22.26 14.94
CA ALA A 124 7.12 22.21 14.17
C ALA A 124 6.91 20.81 13.56
N GLN A 125 7.96 20.19 13.04
CA GLN A 125 7.89 18.81 12.54
C GLN A 125 7.55 17.83 13.67
N SER A 126 8.21 17.90 14.83
CA SER A 126 7.91 17.03 15.97
C SER A 126 6.46 17.18 16.46
N ARG A 127 5.95 18.42 16.55
CA ARG A 127 4.55 18.69 16.89
C ARG A 127 3.58 18.11 15.86
N ASN A 128 3.89 18.23 14.57
CA ASN A 128 3.07 17.66 13.50
C ASN A 128 3.02 16.13 13.55
N VAL A 129 4.15 15.46 13.81
CA VAL A 129 4.17 14.00 14.01
C VAL A 129 3.29 13.60 15.19
N GLY A 130 3.43 14.27 16.34
CA GLY A 130 2.60 13.99 17.52
C GLY A 130 1.11 14.18 17.27
N ARG A 131 0.73 15.25 16.57
CA ARG A 131 -0.66 15.51 16.18
C ARG A 131 -1.21 14.41 15.26
N VAL A 132 -0.48 14.06 14.19
CA VAL A 132 -0.92 13.02 13.25
C VAL A 132 -1.02 11.65 13.93
N LEU A 133 -0.11 11.32 14.86
CA LEU A 133 -0.20 10.09 15.65
C LEU A 133 -1.46 10.05 16.52
N ALA A 134 -1.84 11.17 17.14
CA ALA A 134 -3.07 11.27 17.91
C ALA A 134 -4.31 11.14 17.02
N GLU A 135 -4.34 11.83 15.88
CA GLU A 135 -5.42 11.74 14.89
C GLU A 135 -5.58 10.32 14.33
N LEU A 136 -4.46 9.62 14.06
CA LEU A 136 -4.45 8.22 13.64
C LEU A 136 -5.03 7.30 14.73
N GLY A 137 -4.62 7.48 15.98
CA GLY A 137 -5.11 6.68 17.10
C GLY A 137 -6.61 6.83 17.32
N LEU A 138 -7.11 8.07 17.33
CA LEU A 138 -8.55 8.36 17.41
C LEU A 138 -9.30 7.82 16.19
N GLY A 139 -8.73 7.96 15.00
CA GLY A 139 -9.32 7.47 13.76
C GLY A 139 -9.42 5.95 13.67
N LEU A 140 -8.69 5.20 14.49
CA LEU A 140 -8.73 3.74 14.58
C LEU A 140 -9.53 3.22 15.77
N GLU A 141 -10.06 4.09 16.64
CA GLU A 141 -10.74 3.69 17.89
C GLU A 141 -11.93 2.74 17.64
N GLY A 142 -12.67 2.94 16.54
CA GLY A 142 -13.81 2.12 16.15
C GLY A 142 -13.50 0.99 15.17
N TYR A 143 -12.23 0.68 14.92
CA TYR A 143 -11.86 -0.38 13.97
C TYR A 143 -11.84 -1.76 14.65
N ASP A 144 -12.83 -2.59 14.33
CA ASP A 144 -13.01 -3.93 14.92
C ASP A 144 -12.25 -5.07 14.20
N GLY A 145 -11.44 -4.74 13.18
CA GLY A 145 -10.60 -5.71 12.51
C GLY A 145 -9.59 -6.33 13.49
N ARG A 146 -9.29 -7.63 13.34
CA ARG A 146 -8.27 -8.30 14.15
C ARG A 146 -7.10 -8.72 13.27
N PRO A 147 -5.85 -8.35 13.62
CA PRO A 147 -4.70 -8.87 12.91
C PRO A 147 -4.57 -10.38 13.15
N PRO A 148 -3.95 -11.12 12.22
CA PRO A 148 -3.64 -12.53 12.46
C PRO A 148 -2.72 -12.69 13.68
N PRO A 149 -2.77 -13.86 14.35
CA PRO A 149 -1.93 -14.14 15.50
C PRO A 149 -0.44 -14.12 15.11
N GLY A 150 0.36 -13.31 15.82
CA GLY A 150 1.78 -13.13 15.55
C GLY A 150 2.18 -11.66 15.52
N LYS A 151 3.43 -11.38 15.16
CA LYS A 151 3.84 -10.00 14.85
C LYS A 151 3.45 -9.69 13.41
N LEU A 152 2.78 -8.56 13.19
CA LEU A 152 2.80 -7.92 11.89
C LEU A 152 4.27 -7.60 11.57
N MET A 153 4.79 -8.27 10.56
CA MET A 153 6.16 -8.05 10.10
C MET A 153 6.14 -6.82 9.20
N TRP A 154 6.95 -5.82 9.55
CA TRP A 154 7.22 -4.67 8.70
C TRP A 154 8.42 -4.97 7.82
#